data_AF-G3P1U3-F1
#
_entry.id   AF-G3P1U3-F1
#
_cell.length_a   1.000
_cell.length_b   1.000
_cell.length_c   1.000
_cell.angle_alpha   90.00
_cell.angle_beta   90.00
_cell.angle_gamma   90.00
#
_symmetry.space_group_name_H-M   'P 1'
#
loop_
_entity.id
_entity.type
_entity.pdbx_description
1 polymer ?
#
loop_
_entity_poly.entity_id
_entity_poly.type
_entity_poly.pdbx_seq_one_letter_code
_entity_poly.pdbx_strand_id
1 'polypeptide(L)'
;TVIGYSKVASYTEIEKSGIFECSPTCKIKTSKQFFQKVGAEAPRPTWGGRLDFILASVGYAVGLGNVWRFPYLCYSSGGGAFMVPYLTMVILCGIPLLFMEFSIGQYTRLGPVHALAKICPLLKGVGVATVVISFVFSTYYNVLMSWALYYLFHSFGSTLPWKSCNNTWNEVGNCSSGFPGNGTHLQSASQQFFEVLQKTKGIEESGGVHWELFGYLILSWVIVYLCIFKGVKSTGKVVYFTAVFPYFILIALLINNVQLPGAVNGILYFVTPVWGKLFEVWLNAAAQVFNSVGIAFGSMISMASYNKFNNNILRDSLIVSFTNSFTSLLAGFVIFSAIGYMAHIHNLPVENIATDGPGLVFVVYPEVLSTMPVFQLWAPLFFFMLLCLGLDSQFATVEVAITFIKDEFGPQVLRFLKREELLTLVMCSIGFLLGIPHVTKGGIYVFQLMDHYTAVVSLMFLAFFEVVAVCWIFGVPRLSSIVKRMQGNNPNIYFRVCWLLLSPLLVLCILISSIVYYTPAHYGEYSYPGWAEAVGWCVSLVSIIWIPLGAIQEIKRHKGSLLQVSTSPGNHVYFSGMTNKVSA
;
A
#
# COMPACT_ATOMS: atom_id res chain seq x y z
N THR A 1 -49.03 5.63 -24.83
CA THR A 1 -49.04 4.36 -25.57
C THR A 1 -47.61 3.90 -25.75
N VAL A 2 -47.31 2.72 -25.22
CA VAL A 2 -45.98 2.12 -25.06
C VAL A 2 -45.38 1.73 -26.42
N ILE A 3 -44.13 2.09 -26.69
CA ILE A 3 -43.28 1.36 -27.65
C ILE A 3 -41.92 1.15 -26.99
N GLY A 4 -41.65 -0.11 -26.64
CA GLY A 4 -40.41 -0.55 -26.02
C GLY A 4 -39.28 -0.69 -27.03
N TYR A 5 -38.07 -0.34 -26.60
CA TYR A 5 -36.85 -0.64 -27.34
C TYR A 5 -36.27 -1.96 -26.82
N SER A 6 -36.36 -2.99 -27.66
CA SER A 6 -35.67 -4.27 -27.46
C SER A 6 -34.83 -4.60 -28.68
N LYS A 7 -33.66 -5.23 -28.43
CA LYS A 7 -32.72 -5.90 -29.34
C LYS A 7 -31.64 -5.03 -30.01
N VAL A 8 -30.45 -5.13 -29.42
CA VAL A 8 -29.17 -5.04 -30.14
C VAL A 8 -28.97 -6.38 -30.84
N ALA A 9 -29.04 -6.39 -32.18
CA ALA A 9 -28.67 -7.54 -33.00
C ALA A 9 -27.14 -7.58 -33.18
N SER A 10 -26.57 -8.77 -33.12
CA SER A 10 -25.16 -9.02 -33.48
C SER A 10 -24.94 -8.80 -34.98
N TYR A 11 -23.73 -8.37 -35.33
CA TYR A 11 -23.26 -7.92 -36.65
C TYR A 11 -23.35 -8.95 -37.81
N THR A 12 -24.05 -10.07 -37.64
CA THR A 12 -24.16 -11.18 -38.59
C THR A 12 -25.60 -11.52 -39.01
N GLU A 13 -26.64 -10.94 -38.39
CA GLU A 13 -28.04 -11.26 -38.72
C GLU A 13 -28.74 -10.27 -39.68
N ILE A 14 -28.12 -9.12 -39.98
CA ILE A 14 -28.77 -8.07 -40.80
C ILE A 14 -28.54 -8.27 -42.31
N GLU A 15 -27.62 -9.15 -42.72
CA GLU A 15 -27.29 -9.36 -44.13
C GLU A 15 -28.27 -10.25 -44.91
N LYS A 16 -29.31 -10.81 -44.25
CA LYS A 16 -30.23 -11.79 -44.87
C LYS A 16 -31.72 -11.39 -44.93
N SER A 17 -32.08 -10.17 -44.53
CA SER A 17 -33.47 -9.69 -44.68
C SER A 17 -33.52 -8.50 -45.64
N GLY A 18 -33.44 -8.81 -46.94
CA GLY A 18 -33.65 -7.83 -48.00
C GLY A 18 -35.11 -7.38 -48.05
N ILE A 19 -35.46 -6.32 -47.31
CA ILE A 19 -36.68 -5.56 -47.50
C ILE A 19 -36.38 -4.12 -47.06
N PHE A 20 -36.17 -3.20 -48.02
CA PHE A 20 -36.57 -1.79 -47.95
C PHE A 20 -36.24 -1.13 -49.31
N GLU A 21 -37.27 -0.94 -50.13
CA GLU A 21 -37.22 -0.06 -51.31
C GLU A 21 -36.99 1.40 -50.88
N CYS A 22 -36.09 2.11 -51.56
CA CYS A 22 -35.85 3.54 -51.35
C CYS A 22 -36.09 4.34 -52.64
N SER A 23 -36.92 5.39 -52.52
CA SER A 23 -37.13 6.47 -53.49
C SER A 23 -35.88 7.38 -53.61
N PRO A 24 -35.59 8.01 -54.78
CA PRO A 24 -34.21 8.34 -55.19
C PRO A 24 -33.63 9.68 -54.68
N THR A 25 -34.04 10.21 -53.52
CA THR A 25 -33.54 11.53 -53.04
C THR A 25 -32.96 11.58 -51.62
N CYS A 26 -32.64 10.44 -51.01
CA CYS A 26 -31.95 10.45 -49.71
C CYS A 26 -30.42 10.28 -49.89
N LYS A 27 -29.66 11.38 -49.83
CA LYS A 27 -28.19 11.33 -49.73
C LYS A 27 -27.80 10.70 -48.40
N ILE A 28 -27.39 9.42 -48.44
CA ILE A 28 -26.82 8.69 -47.31
C ILE A 28 -25.52 9.36 -46.90
N LYS A 29 -25.56 10.16 -45.82
CA LYS A 29 -24.36 10.45 -45.02
C LYS A 29 -23.93 9.14 -44.39
N THR A 30 -22.88 8.55 -44.94
CA THR A 30 -22.20 7.34 -44.44
C THR A 30 -22.14 7.28 -42.92
N SER A 31 -22.58 6.15 -42.38
CA SER A 31 -22.64 5.75 -40.97
C SER A 31 -21.33 5.93 -40.17
N LYS A 32 -20.19 6.19 -40.82
CA LYS A 32 -18.92 6.53 -40.14
C LYS A 32 -18.96 7.86 -39.38
N GLN A 33 -19.73 8.86 -39.82
CA GLN A 33 -19.77 10.17 -39.15
C GLN A 33 -20.72 10.23 -37.95
N PHE A 34 -21.70 9.32 -37.84
CA PHE A 34 -22.61 9.29 -36.70
C PHE A 34 -22.00 8.55 -35.49
N PHE A 35 -21.21 7.50 -35.74
CA PHE A 35 -20.45 6.79 -34.71
C PHE A 35 -19.22 7.54 -34.18
N GLN A 36 -18.81 8.63 -34.82
CA GLN A 36 -17.71 9.46 -34.34
C GLN A 36 -18.15 10.52 -33.30
N LYS A 37 -19.47 10.65 -33.04
CA LYS A 37 -20.05 11.66 -32.14
C LYS A 37 -20.65 11.10 -30.84
N VAL A 38 -20.64 9.79 -30.64
CA VAL A 38 -20.78 9.17 -29.32
C VAL A 38 -19.37 8.94 -28.84
N GLY A 39 -18.92 9.68 -27.82
CA GLY A 39 -17.53 9.68 -27.35
C GLY A 39 -17.04 8.27 -27.08
N ALA A 40 -16.27 7.70 -28.02
CA ALA A 40 -15.51 6.50 -27.78
C ALA A 40 -14.42 6.88 -26.78
N GLU A 41 -14.65 6.56 -25.50
CA GLU A 41 -13.62 6.64 -24.47
C GLU A 41 -12.38 5.92 -25.01
N ALA A 42 -11.24 6.63 -24.97
CA ALA A 42 -9.99 6.06 -25.43
C ALA A 42 -9.74 4.74 -24.65
N PRO A 43 -9.35 3.65 -25.33
CA PRO A 43 -9.17 2.36 -24.67
C PRO A 43 -8.12 2.49 -23.57
N ARG A 44 -8.49 2.11 -22.34
CA ARG A 44 -7.59 2.14 -21.17
C ARG A 44 -6.26 1.47 -21.49
N PRO A 45 -5.11 2.10 -21.17
CA PRO A 45 -3.80 1.53 -21.44
C PRO A 45 -3.64 0.16 -20.76
N THR A 46 -2.70 -0.64 -21.26
CA THR A 46 -2.34 -1.91 -20.65
C THR A 46 -0.85 -1.95 -20.34
N TRP A 47 -0.48 -2.79 -19.38
CA TRP A 47 0.93 -3.13 -19.12
C TRP A 47 1.64 -3.58 -20.41
N GLY A 48 2.92 -3.24 -20.54
CA GLY A 48 3.74 -3.61 -21.71
C GLY A 48 3.97 -5.11 -21.79
N GLY A 49 4.12 -5.75 -20.63
CA GLY A 49 4.19 -7.19 -20.49
C GLY A 49 3.55 -7.67 -19.18
N ARG A 50 3.47 -8.99 -19.01
CA ARG A 50 2.99 -9.59 -17.76
C ARG A 50 3.95 -9.37 -16.59
N LEU A 51 5.25 -9.38 -16.87
CA LEU A 51 6.26 -9.15 -15.84
C LEU A 51 6.18 -7.72 -15.29
N ASP A 52 5.88 -6.71 -16.13
CA ASP A 52 5.64 -5.34 -15.69
C ASP A 52 4.58 -5.29 -14.57
N PHE A 53 3.44 -5.98 -14.74
CA PHE A 53 2.37 -6.03 -13.74
C PHE A 53 2.80 -6.77 -12.47
N ILE A 54 3.45 -7.93 -12.60
CA ILE A 54 3.86 -8.74 -11.45
C ILE A 54 4.91 -8.02 -10.64
N LEU A 55 5.94 -7.46 -11.28
CA LEU A 55 6.99 -6.72 -10.59
C LEU A 55 6.45 -5.44 -9.96
N ALA A 56 5.53 -4.73 -10.61
CA ALA A 56 4.87 -3.58 -9.99
C ALA A 56 4.04 -3.98 -8.75
N SER A 57 3.33 -5.11 -8.82
CA SER A 57 2.54 -5.62 -7.68
C SER A 57 3.41 -6.16 -6.55
N VAL A 58 4.54 -6.82 -6.88
CA VAL A 58 5.55 -7.27 -5.92
C VAL A 58 6.21 -6.06 -5.26
N GLY A 59 6.68 -5.08 -6.04
CA GLY A 59 7.32 -3.87 -5.50
C GLY A 59 6.37 -3.07 -4.61
N TYR A 60 5.08 -3.00 -4.93
CA TYR A 60 4.11 -2.38 -4.03
C TYR A 60 3.94 -3.15 -2.71
N ALA A 61 3.81 -4.48 -2.76
CA ALA A 61 3.64 -5.32 -1.57
C ALA A 61 4.93 -5.42 -0.73
N VAL A 62 6.10 -5.33 -1.37
CA VAL A 62 7.42 -5.40 -0.74
C VAL A 62 7.91 -3.97 -0.49
N GLY A 63 7.60 -3.44 0.68
CA GLY A 63 7.98 -2.09 1.08
C GLY A 63 8.90 -2.05 2.30
N LEU A 64 9.05 -0.85 2.88
CA LEU A 64 9.83 -0.65 4.12
C LEU A 64 9.29 -1.50 5.28
N GLY A 65 7.97 -1.76 5.30
CA GLY A 65 7.28 -2.64 6.25
C GLY A 65 7.91 -4.02 6.41
N ASN A 66 8.43 -4.59 5.32
CA ASN A 66 9.08 -5.91 5.32
C ASN A 66 10.45 -5.88 6.03
N VAL A 67 11.14 -4.74 6.03
CA VAL A 67 12.49 -4.59 6.58
C VAL A 67 12.45 -4.15 8.05
N TRP A 68 11.53 -3.27 8.43
CA TRP A 68 11.54 -2.71 9.79
C TRP A 68 10.49 -3.26 10.75
N ARG A 69 9.32 -3.65 10.24
CA ARG A 69 8.12 -3.90 11.05
C ARG A 69 7.91 -5.38 11.18
N PHE A 70 8.06 -6.14 10.09
CA PHE A 70 7.98 -7.60 10.17
C PHE A 70 9.05 -8.20 11.11
N PRO A 71 10.34 -7.84 11.02
CA PRO A 71 11.34 -8.39 11.93
C PRO A 71 11.05 -7.97 13.37
N TYR A 72 10.65 -6.71 13.58
CA TYR A 72 10.26 -6.20 14.90
C TYR A 72 9.07 -6.97 15.50
N LEU A 73 8.00 -7.12 14.74
CA LEU A 73 6.81 -7.84 15.17
C LEU A 73 7.13 -9.30 15.46
N CYS A 74 7.97 -9.94 14.65
CA CYS A 74 8.36 -11.31 14.89
C CYS A 74 8.99 -11.49 16.27
N TYR A 75 10.00 -10.69 16.64
CA TYR A 75 10.65 -10.91 17.93
C TYR A 75 9.76 -10.47 19.11
N SER A 76 9.12 -9.31 19.03
CA SER A 76 8.26 -8.79 20.10
C SER A 76 7.08 -9.73 20.38
N SER A 77 6.62 -10.44 19.34
CA SER A 77 5.50 -11.38 19.34
C SER A 77 5.92 -12.86 19.47
N GLY A 78 7.09 -13.15 20.06
CA GLY A 78 7.47 -14.52 20.43
C GLY A 78 8.29 -15.29 19.39
N GLY A 79 9.06 -14.58 18.57
CA GLY A 79 10.02 -15.13 17.62
C GLY A 79 9.36 -16.07 16.62
N GLY A 80 9.88 -17.29 16.50
CA GLY A 80 9.37 -18.30 15.59
C GLY A 80 7.89 -18.65 15.80
N ALA A 81 7.33 -18.43 17.00
CA ALA A 81 5.91 -18.70 17.26
C ALA A 81 5.00 -17.76 16.47
N PHE A 82 5.43 -16.52 16.19
CA PHE A 82 4.70 -15.54 15.38
C PHE A 82 4.53 -15.96 13.92
N MET A 83 5.41 -16.82 13.40
CA MET A 83 5.36 -17.30 12.02
C MET A 83 4.11 -18.12 11.73
N VAL A 84 3.61 -18.86 12.73
CA VAL A 84 2.38 -19.65 12.60
C VAL A 84 1.17 -18.76 12.31
N PRO A 85 0.77 -17.81 13.18
CA PRO A 85 -0.35 -16.93 12.91
C PRO A 85 -0.13 -16.06 11.67
N TYR A 86 1.11 -15.59 11.42
CA TYR A 86 1.41 -14.83 10.20
C TYR A 86 1.12 -15.63 8.92
N LEU A 87 1.68 -16.83 8.78
CA LEU A 87 1.47 -17.67 7.60
C LEU A 87 0.01 -18.14 7.49
N THR A 88 -0.65 -18.42 8.61
CA THR A 88 -2.09 -18.71 8.62
C THR A 88 -2.90 -17.52 8.09
N MET A 89 -2.61 -16.29 8.51
CA MET A 89 -3.31 -15.10 8.03
C MET A 89 -3.00 -14.80 6.56
N VAL A 90 -1.78 -15.05 6.07
CA VAL A 90 -1.46 -14.97 4.64
C VAL A 90 -2.33 -15.94 3.84
N ILE A 91 -2.47 -17.19 4.30
CA ILE A 91 -3.26 -18.21 3.62
C ILE A 91 -4.76 -17.87 3.71
N LEU A 92 -5.31 -17.59 4.89
CA LEU A 92 -6.76 -17.44 5.07
C LEU A 92 -7.32 -16.07 4.66
N CYS A 93 -6.52 -15.01 4.70
CA CYS A 93 -6.94 -13.65 4.39
C CYS A 93 -6.10 -13.02 3.27
N GLY A 94 -4.78 -13.05 3.38
CA GLY A 94 -3.87 -12.38 2.45
C GLY A 94 -4.11 -12.76 0.98
N ILE A 95 -3.90 -14.04 0.65
CA ILE A 95 -4.05 -14.56 -0.71
C ILE A 95 -5.50 -14.43 -1.21
N PRO A 96 -6.54 -14.83 -0.46
CA PRO A 96 -7.92 -14.70 -0.92
C PRO A 96 -8.33 -13.25 -1.19
N LEU A 97 -8.00 -12.31 -0.31
CA LEU A 97 -8.38 -10.90 -0.48
C LEU A 97 -7.58 -10.22 -1.59
N LEU A 98 -6.30 -10.55 -1.76
CA LEU A 98 -5.55 -10.08 -2.92
C LEU A 98 -6.15 -10.61 -4.24
N PHE A 99 -6.52 -11.89 -4.27
CA PHE A 99 -7.19 -12.48 -5.43
C PHE A 99 -8.54 -11.83 -5.71
N MET A 100 -9.28 -11.42 -4.68
CA MET A 100 -10.51 -10.66 -4.79
C MET A 100 -10.27 -9.28 -5.44
N GLU A 101 -9.33 -8.49 -4.93
CA GLU A 101 -9.01 -7.16 -5.47
C GLU A 101 -8.52 -7.22 -6.92
N PHE A 102 -7.64 -8.17 -7.23
CA PHE A 102 -7.19 -8.40 -8.62
C PHE A 102 -8.34 -8.79 -9.53
N SER A 103 -9.27 -9.63 -9.06
CA SER A 103 -10.46 -10.01 -9.83
C SER A 103 -11.35 -8.80 -10.14
N ILE A 104 -11.59 -7.94 -9.15
CA ILE A 104 -12.41 -6.74 -9.30
C ILE A 104 -11.75 -5.76 -10.27
N GLY A 105 -10.47 -5.44 -10.05
CA GLY A 105 -9.72 -4.51 -10.89
C GLY A 105 -9.69 -4.97 -12.34
N GLN A 106 -9.27 -6.21 -12.59
CA GLN A 106 -9.15 -6.75 -13.95
C GLN A 106 -10.50 -6.88 -14.67
N TYR A 107 -11.56 -7.27 -13.96
CA TYR A 107 -12.88 -7.43 -14.57
C TYR A 107 -13.53 -6.09 -14.91
N THR A 108 -13.45 -5.14 -13.99
CA THR A 108 -14.12 -3.83 -14.17
C THR A 108 -13.33 -2.91 -15.08
N ARG A 109 -11.99 -3.04 -15.12
CA ARG A 109 -11.05 -2.13 -15.77
C ARG A 109 -11.23 -0.67 -15.32
N LEU A 110 -11.52 -0.49 -14.04
CA LEU A 110 -11.78 0.78 -13.39
C LEU A 110 -11.00 0.85 -12.07
N GLY A 111 -10.70 2.06 -11.60
CA GLY A 111 -10.16 2.31 -10.27
C GLY A 111 -11.17 2.00 -9.16
N PRO A 112 -10.73 2.01 -7.88
CA PRO A 112 -11.50 1.49 -6.74
C PRO A 112 -12.89 2.13 -6.59
N VAL A 113 -13.01 3.45 -6.78
CA VAL A 113 -14.30 4.17 -6.69
C VAL A 113 -15.32 3.65 -7.70
N HIS A 114 -14.94 3.57 -8.96
CA HIS A 114 -15.82 3.17 -10.06
C HIS A 114 -16.05 1.65 -10.08
N ALA A 115 -15.06 0.87 -9.69
CA ALA A 115 -15.19 -0.57 -9.52
C ALA A 115 -16.22 -0.91 -8.45
N LEU A 116 -16.14 -0.27 -7.27
CA LEU A 116 -17.13 -0.45 -6.21
C LEU A 116 -18.48 0.12 -6.58
N ALA A 117 -18.56 1.28 -7.24
CA ALA A 117 -19.83 1.81 -7.75
C ALA A 117 -20.55 0.83 -8.69
N LYS A 118 -19.81 0.09 -9.52
CA LYS A 118 -20.37 -0.88 -10.47
C LYS A 118 -20.82 -2.19 -9.82
N ILE A 119 -20.17 -2.58 -8.72
CA ILE A 119 -20.38 -3.85 -8.03
C ILE A 119 -21.37 -3.70 -6.88
N CYS A 120 -21.21 -2.67 -6.06
CA CYS A 120 -22.04 -2.33 -4.91
C CYS A 120 -22.21 -0.79 -4.82
N PRO A 121 -23.18 -0.21 -5.54
CA PRO A 121 -23.39 1.25 -5.56
C PRO A 121 -23.56 1.86 -4.17
N LEU A 122 -24.25 1.14 -3.26
CA LEU A 122 -24.48 1.57 -1.87
C LEU A 122 -23.18 1.82 -1.10
N LEU A 123 -22.12 1.06 -1.40
CA LEU A 123 -20.80 1.20 -0.78
C LEU A 123 -19.76 1.81 -1.74
N LYS A 124 -20.20 2.59 -2.75
CA LYS A 124 -19.30 3.42 -3.58
C LYS A 124 -18.37 4.29 -2.71
N GLY A 125 -18.87 4.75 -1.56
CA GLY A 125 -18.14 5.55 -0.58
C GLY A 125 -16.85 4.89 -0.06
N VAL A 126 -16.80 3.55 0.01
CA VAL A 126 -15.60 2.80 0.39
C VAL A 126 -14.47 3.07 -0.60
N GLY A 127 -14.77 3.08 -1.90
CA GLY A 127 -13.74 3.37 -2.90
C GLY A 127 -13.22 4.81 -2.81
N VAL A 128 -14.05 5.77 -2.42
CA VAL A 128 -13.62 7.17 -2.22
C VAL A 128 -12.73 7.26 -0.99
N ALA A 129 -13.14 6.61 0.11
CA ALA A 129 -12.36 6.50 1.33
C ALA A 129 -10.98 5.86 1.06
N THR A 130 -10.93 4.81 0.22
CA THR A 130 -9.69 4.16 -0.24
C THR A 130 -8.78 5.10 -1.04
N VAL A 131 -9.32 5.96 -1.91
CA VAL A 131 -8.50 6.95 -2.63
C VAL A 131 -7.93 7.99 -1.67
N VAL A 132 -8.75 8.49 -0.74
CA VAL A 132 -8.35 9.51 0.24
C VAL A 132 -7.28 8.98 1.17
N ILE A 133 -7.46 7.77 1.73
CA ILE A 133 -6.46 7.18 2.63
C ILE A 133 -5.14 6.92 1.91
N SER A 134 -5.17 6.40 0.67
CA SER A 134 -3.96 6.10 -0.08
C SER A 134 -3.20 7.37 -0.45
N PHE A 135 -3.92 8.46 -0.74
CA PHE A 135 -3.29 9.75 -0.95
C PHE A 135 -2.67 10.30 0.33
N VAL A 136 -3.39 10.30 1.46
CA VAL A 136 -2.85 10.71 2.77
C VAL A 136 -1.62 9.88 3.13
N PHE A 137 -1.69 8.56 2.96
CA PHE A 137 -0.56 7.64 3.14
C PHE A 137 0.65 8.04 2.30
N SER A 138 0.45 8.34 1.01
CA SER A 138 1.54 8.74 0.12
C SER A 138 2.28 10.00 0.61
N THR A 139 1.57 10.95 1.25
CA THR A 139 2.18 12.22 1.70
C THR A 139 3.23 12.02 2.79
N TYR A 140 2.92 11.24 3.83
CA TYR A 140 3.83 11.01 4.94
C TYR A 140 4.82 9.87 4.64
N TYR A 141 4.42 8.84 3.88
CA TYR A 141 5.33 7.76 3.49
C TYR A 141 6.49 8.28 2.63
N ASN A 142 6.32 9.40 1.92
CA ASN A 142 7.36 9.99 1.06
C ASN A 142 8.47 10.65 1.90
N VAL A 143 8.18 10.98 3.17
CA VAL A 143 9.14 11.51 4.14
C VAL A 143 10.18 10.45 4.48
N LEU A 144 9.80 9.18 4.53
CA LEU A 144 10.74 8.07 4.74
C LEU A 144 11.77 7.98 3.62
N MET A 145 11.36 8.25 2.38
CA MET A 145 12.30 8.34 1.27
C MET A 145 13.20 9.56 1.38
N SER A 146 12.71 10.68 1.92
CA SER A 146 13.57 11.84 2.19
C SER A 146 14.65 11.52 3.24
N TRP A 147 14.32 10.75 4.29
CA TRP A 147 15.31 10.25 5.25
C TRP A 147 16.29 9.26 4.60
N ALA A 148 15.80 8.33 3.78
CA ALA A 148 16.67 7.41 3.05
C ALA A 148 17.65 8.16 2.12
N LEU A 149 17.20 9.21 1.43
CA LEU A 149 18.06 10.08 0.62
C LEU A 149 19.08 10.83 1.49
N TYR A 150 18.65 11.41 2.60
CA TYR A 150 19.56 12.10 3.55
C TYR A 150 20.70 11.18 3.98
N TYR A 151 20.39 9.98 4.47
CA TYR A 151 21.40 9.01 4.88
C TYR A 151 22.25 8.50 3.70
N LEU A 152 21.65 8.30 2.52
CA LEU A 152 22.38 7.89 1.31
C LEU A 152 23.46 8.91 0.94
N PHE A 153 23.13 10.20 0.87
CA PHE A 153 24.11 11.22 0.51
C PHE A 153 25.20 11.39 1.58
N HIS A 154 24.84 11.30 2.85
CA HIS A 154 25.80 11.31 3.96
C HIS A 154 26.67 10.04 4.03
N SER A 155 26.29 8.95 3.35
CA SER A 155 27.09 7.71 3.31
C SER A 155 28.32 7.80 2.39
N PHE A 156 28.41 8.79 1.51
CA PHE A 156 29.55 8.96 0.60
C PHE A 156 30.74 9.73 1.21
N GLY A 157 30.63 10.15 2.48
CA GLY A 157 31.74 10.77 3.20
C GLY A 157 32.89 9.80 3.50
N SER A 158 34.08 10.35 3.77
CA SER A 158 35.26 9.54 4.18
C SER A 158 35.01 8.75 5.47
N THR A 159 34.19 9.31 6.36
CA THR A 159 33.72 8.71 7.61
C THR A 159 32.21 8.92 7.71
N LEU A 160 31.47 7.91 8.18
CA LEU A 160 30.04 8.06 8.38
C LEU A 160 29.76 9.05 9.54
N PRO A 161 28.86 10.03 9.35
CA PRO A 161 28.56 11.04 10.38
C PRO A 161 28.07 10.44 11.71
N TRP A 162 27.35 9.32 11.65
CA TRP A 162 26.79 8.62 12.81
C TRP A 162 27.77 7.65 13.49
N LYS A 163 29.06 7.63 13.11
CA LYS A 163 30.05 6.69 13.66
C LYS A 163 30.63 7.12 15.02
N SER A 164 30.70 8.41 15.29
CA SER A 164 31.42 8.93 16.45
C SER A 164 30.70 10.12 17.09
N CYS A 165 30.96 10.37 18.36
CA CYS A 165 30.43 11.52 19.10
C CYS A 165 31.23 12.82 18.89
N ASN A 166 32.11 12.89 17.88
CA ASN A 166 32.98 14.04 17.62
C ASN A 166 32.41 14.96 16.52
N ASN A 167 31.11 15.25 16.58
CA ASN A 167 30.47 16.17 15.66
C ASN A 167 29.88 17.37 16.39
N THR A 168 29.62 18.45 15.66
CA THR A 168 29.10 19.72 16.21
C THR A 168 27.70 19.60 16.81
N TRP A 169 26.95 18.56 16.46
CA TRP A 169 25.61 18.30 16.97
C TRP A 169 25.57 17.36 18.17
N ASN A 170 26.69 16.72 18.52
CA ASN A 170 26.69 15.78 19.64
C ASN A 170 26.68 16.54 20.97
N GLU A 171 25.84 16.06 21.90
CA GLU A 171 25.80 16.60 23.26
C GLU A 171 26.98 16.07 24.08
N VAL A 172 27.86 16.98 24.48
CA VAL A 172 29.08 16.65 25.26
C VAL A 172 28.67 16.04 26.60
N GLY A 173 29.07 14.79 26.84
CA GLY A 173 28.77 14.04 28.07
C GLY A 173 27.53 13.14 28.01
N ASN A 174 26.68 13.26 26.97
CA ASN A 174 25.47 12.44 26.77
C ASN A 174 25.58 11.50 25.55
N CYS A 175 26.74 11.45 24.88
CA CYS A 175 26.95 10.66 23.68
C CYS A 175 27.95 9.51 23.90
N SER A 176 27.60 8.32 23.41
CA SER A 176 28.45 7.14 23.35
C SER A 176 28.73 6.73 21.90
N SER A 177 30.01 6.48 21.58
CA SER A 177 30.38 5.84 20.31
C SER A 177 30.05 4.35 20.41
N GLY A 178 28.86 3.95 19.96
CA GLY A 178 28.28 2.63 20.22
C GLY A 178 27.02 2.68 21.09
N PHE A 179 26.36 1.52 21.24
CA PHE A 179 25.24 1.38 22.16
C PHE A 179 25.72 1.51 23.62
N PRO A 180 25.19 2.49 24.38
CA PRO A 180 25.51 2.63 25.78
C PRO A 180 24.82 1.49 26.54
N GLY A 181 25.60 0.62 27.16
CA GLY A 181 25.05 -0.54 27.89
C GLY A 181 24.23 -0.14 29.12
N ASN A 182 24.84 -0.21 30.31
CA ASN A 182 24.16 0.16 31.57
C ASN A 182 24.05 1.68 31.81
N GLY A 183 24.52 2.51 30.87
CA GLY A 183 24.46 3.96 30.98
C GLY A 183 23.12 4.50 30.51
N THR A 184 22.13 4.57 31.40
CA THR A 184 20.77 5.06 31.08
C THR A 184 20.72 6.52 30.65
N HIS A 185 21.78 7.29 30.92
CA HIS A 185 21.94 8.70 30.54
C HIS A 185 22.89 8.87 29.32
N LEU A 186 23.06 7.86 28.48
CA LEU A 186 23.88 8.00 27.27
C LEU A 186 23.03 7.58 26.08
N GLN A 187 23.20 8.29 24.97
CA GLN A 187 22.62 7.94 23.67
C GLN A 187 23.73 7.54 22.69
N SER A 188 23.43 6.67 21.73
CA SER A 188 24.40 6.34 20.69
C SER A 188 24.62 7.52 19.72
N ALA A 189 25.80 7.57 19.10
CA ALA A 189 26.09 8.56 18.06
C ALA A 189 25.08 8.52 16.90
N SER A 190 24.60 7.33 16.53
CA SER A 190 23.53 7.12 15.56
C SER A 190 22.18 7.66 16.00
N GLN A 191 21.81 7.51 17.27
CA GLN A 191 20.58 8.06 17.82
C GLN A 191 20.61 9.59 17.80
N GLN A 192 21.69 10.20 18.27
CA GLN A 192 21.83 11.65 18.22
C GLN A 192 21.83 12.18 16.78
N PHE A 193 22.43 11.46 15.84
CA PHE A 193 22.38 11.84 14.42
C PHE A 193 20.95 11.82 13.86
N PHE A 194 20.12 10.85 14.25
CA PHE A 194 18.71 10.83 13.89
C PHE A 194 17.93 11.97 14.58
N GLU A 195 18.22 12.26 15.84
CA GLU A 195 17.59 13.35 16.60
C GLU A 195 17.98 14.75 16.08
N VAL A 196 19.10 14.92 15.37
CA VAL A 196 19.41 16.17 14.63
C VAL A 196 18.31 16.54 13.64
N LEU A 197 17.66 15.52 13.06
CA LEU A 197 16.53 15.71 12.18
C LEU A 197 15.26 16.15 12.95
N GLN A 198 15.19 15.90 14.27
CA GLN A 198 13.96 15.85 15.07
C GLN A 198 14.12 16.46 16.48
N LYS A 199 14.49 17.75 16.55
CA LYS A 199 15.02 18.39 17.76
C LYS A 199 13.98 18.84 18.81
N THR A 200 12.67 18.69 18.58
CA THR A 200 11.66 19.24 19.50
C THR A 200 11.23 18.25 20.56
N LYS A 201 10.75 18.74 21.72
CA LYS A 201 10.37 17.90 22.86
C LYS A 201 9.01 17.22 22.72
N GLY A 202 8.21 17.68 21.75
CA GLY A 202 6.84 17.25 21.57
C GLY A 202 6.20 17.87 20.33
N ILE A 203 4.94 17.49 20.08
CA ILE A 203 4.18 17.95 18.91
C ILE A 203 3.72 19.42 19.04
N GLU A 204 3.70 19.96 20.25
CA GLU A 204 3.36 21.36 20.54
C GLU A 204 4.39 22.33 19.95
N GLU A 205 5.63 21.89 19.84
CA GLU A 205 6.74 22.66 19.29
C GLU A 205 7.10 22.11 17.91
N SER A 206 6.68 22.80 16.84
CA SER A 206 7.05 22.38 15.47
C SER A 206 8.53 22.65 15.16
N GLY A 207 9.16 23.65 15.83
CA GLY A 207 10.58 23.98 15.69
C GLY A 207 11.01 24.55 14.32
N GLY A 208 10.05 24.78 13.41
CA GLY A 208 10.26 25.28 12.05
C GLY A 208 10.63 24.20 11.04
N VAL A 209 10.66 24.56 9.76
CA VAL A 209 11.03 23.64 8.66
C VAL A 209 12.53 23.35 8.71
N HIS A 210 12.91 22.07 8.63
CA HIS A 210 14.29 21.66 8.47
C HIS A 210 14.66 21.72 6.98
N TRP A 211 15.42 22.74 6.57
CA TRP A 211 15.64 23.06 5.15
C TRP A 211 16.37 21.97 4.35
N GLU A 212 17.28 21.22 4.98
CA GLU A 212 17.96 20.11 4.31
C GLU A 212 16.97 18.98 3.97
N LEU A 213 16.17 18.52 4.94
CA LEU A 213 15.09 17.55 4.73
C LEU A 213 14.04 18.06 3.75
N PHE A 214 13.71 19.34 3.77
CA PHE A 214 12.82 19.95 2.78
C PHE A 214 13.37 19.81 1.36
N GLY A 215 14.68 20.01 1.16
CA GLY A 215 15.36 19.73 -0.11
C GLY A 215 15.27 18.26 -0.52
N TYR A 216 15.49 17.34 0.41
CA TYR A 216 15.33 15.89 0.14
C TYR A 216 13.89 15.47 -0.14
N LEU A 217 12.90 16.15 0.45
CA LEU A 217 11.48 15.94 0.15
C LEU A 217 11.12 16.40 -1.26
N ILE A 218 11.68 17.52 -1.73
CA ILE A 218 11.55 17.94 -3.14
C ILE A 218 12.17 16.87 -4.04
N LEU A 219 13.41 16.45 -3.73
CA LEU A 219 14.11 15.45 -4.53
C LEU A 219 13.35 14.12 -4.60
N SER A 220 12.79 13.63 -3.50
CA SER A 220 12.01 12.40 -3.49
C SER A 220 10.75 12.50 -4.35
N TRP A 221 10.01 13.61 -4.28
CA TRP A 221 8.83 13.83 -5.15
C TRP A 221 9.20 13.98 -6.63
N VAL A 222 10.35 14.58 -6.94
CA VAL A 222 10.88 14.64 -8.31
C VAL A 222 11.20 13.23 -8.82
N ILE A 223 11.85 12.39 -8.01
CA ILE A 223 12.12 11.00 -8.34
C ILE A 223 10.81 10.24 -8.59
N VAL A 224 9.83 10.35 -7.68
CA VAL A 224 8.50 9.73 -7.85
C VAL A 224 7.88 10.16 -9.18
N TYR A 225 7.80 11.47 -9.43
CA TYR A 225 7.25 12.02 -10.67
C TYR A 225 7.93 11.42 -11.91
N LEU A 226 9.26 11.39 -11.96
CA LEU A 226 10.01 10.84 -13.09
C LEU A 226 9.77 9.33 -13.29
N CYS A 227 9.46 8.59 -12.23
CA CYS A 227 9.11 7.18 -12.34
C CYS A 227 7.69 6.96 -12.90
N ILE A 228 6.73 7.86 -12.59
CA ILE A 228 5.30 7.68 -12.91
C ILE A 228 4.74 8.59 -14.01
N PHE A 229 5.49 9.55 -14.54
CA PHE A 229 4.95 10.58 -15.43
C PHE A 229 4.22 10.05 -16.68
N LYS A 230 4.63 8.89 -17.24
CA LYS A 230 3.92 8.22 -18.36
C LYS A 230 2.98 7.09 -17.91
N GLY A 231 2.58 7.09 -16.64
CA GLY A 231 1.78 6.03 -16.01
C GLY A 231 2.43 4.66 -16.11
N VAL A 232 1.60 3.62 -16.24
CA VAL A 232 2.02 2.20 -16.28
C VAL A 232 3.09 1.86 -17.33
N LYS A 233 3.28 2.67 -18.38
CA LYS A 233 4.34 2.48 -19.37
C LYS A 233 5.73 2.83 -18.84
N SER A 234 5.84 3.86 -18.00
CA SER A 234 7.08 4.23 -17.33
C SER A 234 7.30 3.34 -16.11
N THR A 235 6.27 3.23 -15.26
CA THR A 235 6.30 2.41 -14.04
C THR A 235 6.71 0.96 -14.36
N GLY A 236 6.11 0.36 -15.38
CA GLY A 236 6.42 -1.01 -15.80
C GLY A 236 7.86 -1.25 -16.25
N LYS A 237 8.65 -0.19 -16.52
CA LYS A 237 10.08 -0.29 -16.84
C LYS A 237 10.97 -0.02 -15.64
N VAL A 238 10.60 0.95 -14.80
CA VAL A 238 11.35 1.29 -13.59
C VAL A 238 11.39 0.11 -12.61
N VAL A 239 10.25 -0.60 -12.46
CA VAL A 239 10.10 -1.73 -11.52
C VAL A 239 11.03 -2.90 -11.78
N TYR A 240 11.60 -3.04 -12.98
CA TYR A 240 12.60 -4.07 -13.25
C TYR A 240 13.87 -3.87 -12.43
N PHE A 241 14.23 -2.63 -12.16
CA PHE A 241 15.36 -2.31 -11.32
C PHE A 241 14.94 -2.19 -9.86
N THR A 242 13.94 -1.35 -9.57
CA THR A 242 13.58 -0.99 -8.19
C THR A 242 13.01 -2.16 -7.39
N ALA A 243 12.27 -3.08 -8.03
CA ALA A 243 11.75 -4.26 -7.33
C ALA A 243 12.80 -5.38 -7.20
N VAL A 244 13.79 -5.47 -8.11
CA VAL A 244 14.76 -6.57 -8.13
C VAL A 244 16.01 -6.25 -7.33
N PHE A 245 16.49 -5.00 -7.38
CA PHE A 245 17.70 -4.55 -6.71
C PHE A 245 17.73 -4.85 -5.20
N PRO A 246 16.63 -4.66 -4.43
CA PRO A 246 16.60 -5.00 -3.02
C PRO A 246 16.94 -6.46 -2.72
N TYR A 247 16.55 -7.41 -3.58
CA TYR A 247 16.88 -8.83 -3.38
C TYR A 247 18.38 -9.10 -3.50
N PHE A 248 19.07 -8.44 -4.43
CA PHE A 248 20.51 -8.55 -4.56
C PHE A 248 21.21 -8.06 -3.28
N ILE A 249 20.77 -6.91 -2.74
CA ILE A 249 21.35 -6.33 -1.53
C ILE A 249 21.02 -7.14 -0.28
N LEU A 250 19.78 -7.60 -0.11
CA LEU A 250 19.39 -8.46 1.01
C LEU A 250 20.21 -9.76 1.03
N ILE A 251 20.40 -10.41 -0.12
CA ILE A 251 21.21 -11.64 -0.21
C ILE A 251 22.68 -11.34 0.09
N ALA A 252 23.25 -10.28 -0.49
CA ALA A 252 24.64 -9.89 -0.26
C ALA A 252 24.91 -9.54 1.23
N LEU A 253 24.02 -8.76 1.85
CA LEU A 253 24.08 -8.44 3.28
C LEU A 253 23.91 -9.69 4.14
N LEU A 254 23.02 -10.61 3.78
CA LEU A 254 22.88 -11.86 4.52
C LEU A 254 24.19 -12.65 4.52
N ILE A 255 24.81 -12.83 3.34
CA ILE A 255 26.09 -13.54 3.20
C ILE A 255 27.20 -12.86 4.03
N ASN A 256 27.27 -11.53 4.00
CA ASN A 256 28.22 -10.78 4.81
C ASN A 256 27.95 -10.95 6.32
N ASN A 257 26.69 -10.77 6.74
CA ASN A 257 26.34 -10.75 8.16
C ASN A 257 26.52 -12.11 8.82
N VAL A 258 26.21 -13.22 8.15
CA VAL A 258 26.38 -14.57 8.75
C VAL A 258 27.85 -14.95 8.99
N GLN A 259 28.80 -14.23 8.37
CA GLN A 259 30.24 -14.40 8.61
C GLN A 259 30.73 -13.60 9.83
N LEU A 260 29.91 -12.67 10.33
CA LEU A 260 30.26 -11.82 11.47
C LEU A 260 30.08 -12.59 12.80
N PRO A 261 30.91 -12.31 13.81
CA PRO A 261 30.81 -12.98 15.12
C PRO A 261 29.49 -12.66 15.81
N GLY A 262 28.84 -13.66 16.40
CA GLY A 262 27.57 -13.47 17.12
C GLY A 262 26.31 -13.38 16.25
N ALA A 263 26.42 -13.36 14.92
CA ALA A 263 25.27 -13.31 14.02
C ALA A 263 24.29 -14.47 14.24
N VAL A 264 24.81 -15.66 14.56
CA VAL A 264 24.01 -16.86 14.88
C VAL A 264 23.08 -16.63 16.08
N ASN A 265 23.52 -15.89 17.10
CA ASN A 265 22.70 -15.62 18.28
C ASN A 265 21.47 -14.78 17.92
N GLY A 266 21.64 -13.77 17.06
CA GLY A 266 20.53 -12.96 16.57
C GLY A 266 19.57 -13.77 15.70
N ILE A 267 20.07 -14.63 14.81
CA ILE A 267 19.24 -15.52 14.00
C ILE A 267 18.44 -16.48 14.89
N LEU A 268 19.10 -17.10 15.89
CA LEU A 268 18.43 -17.96 16.86
C LEU A 268 17.36 -17.19 17.63
N TYR A 269 17.61 -15.93 17.99
CA TYR A 269 16.61 -15.08 18.64
C TYR A 269 15.37 -14.83 17.75
N PHE A 270 15.58 -14.67 16.43
CA PHE A 270 14.50 -14.51 15.47
C PHE A 270 13.64 -15.77 15.29
N VAL A 271 14.28 -16.96 15.21
CA VAL A 271 13.58 -18.20 14.86
C VAL A 271 13.12 -19.04 16.07
N THR A 272 13.68 -18.81 17.26
CA THR A 272 13.29 -19.55 18.48
C THR A 272 11.84 -19.23 18.85
N PRO A 273 10.94 -20.23 18.94
CA PRO A 273 9.54 -19.98 19.24
C PRO A 273 9.28 -19.83 20.74
N VAL A 274 8.57 -18.78 21.13
CA VAL A 274 8.04 -18.58 22.49
C VAL A 274 6.53 -18.87 22.48
N TRP A 275 6.17 -20.13 22.69
CA TRP A 275 4.78 -20.61 22.59
C TRP A 275 3.79 -19.91 23.52
N GLY A 276 4.26 -19.37 24.66
CA GLY A 276 3.41 -18.64 25.61
C GLY A 276 2.74 -17.40 25.01
N LYS A 277 3.34 -16.77 23.99
CA LYS A 277 2.79 -15.58 23.32
C LYS A 277 1.84 -15.91 22.17
N LEU A 278 1.70 -17.18 21.77
CA LEU A 278 1.00 -17.57 20.54
C LEU A 278 -0.45 -17.07 20.45
N PHE A 279 -1.17 -17.02 21.57
CA PHE A 279 -2.58 -16.61 21.59
C PHE A 279 -2.78 -15.09 21.50
N GLU A 280 -1.79 -14.30 21.89
CA GLU A 280 -1.90 -12.83 21.96
C GLU A 280 -1.52 -12.15 20.64
N VAL A 281 -0.82 -12.86 19.75
CA VAL A 281 -0.10 -12.24 18.62
C VAL A 281 -0.84 -12.33 17.28
N TRP A 282 -2.04 -12.91 17.27
CA TRP A 282 -2.87 -13.04 16.06
C TRP A 282 -3.29 -11.70 15.48
N LEU A 283 -3.55 -10.71 16.34
CA LEU A 283 -3.91 -9.34 15.91
C LEU A 283 -2.74 -8.69 15.15
N ASN A 284 -1.53 -8.77 15.71
CA ASN A 284 -0.31 -8.24 15.11
C ASN A 284 0.00 -8.93 13.78
N ALA A 285 -0.15 -10.26 13.73
CA ALA A 285 0.03 -11.04 12.51
C ALA A 285 -0.94 -10.61 11.42
N ALA A 286 -2.21 -10.42 11.77
CA ALA A 286 -3.22 -9.95 10.85
C ALA A 286 -2.92 -8.54 10.33
N ALA A 287 -2.71 -7.58 11.24
CA ALA A 287 -2.40 -6.20 10.88
C ALA A 287 -1.17 -6.12 9.97
N GLN A 288 -0.15 -6.96 10.21
CA GLN A 288 1.03 -7.07 9.35
C GLN A 288 0.69 -7.60 7.97
N VAL A 289 -0.15 -8.63 7.82
CA VAL A 289 -0.54 -9.17 6.51
C VAL A 289 -1.31 -8.13 5.69
N PHE A 290 -2.26 -7.42 6.31
CA PHE A 290 -3.05 -6.38 5.61
C PHE A 290 -2.19 -5.21 5.15
N ASN A 291 -1.34 -4.69 6.05
CA ASN A 291 -0.44 -3.57 5.73
C ASN A 291 0.68 -3.97 4.76
N SER A 292 1.18 -5.20 4.84
CA SER A 292 2.27 -5.66 3.97
C SER A 292 1.78 -5.98 2.57
N VAL A 293 0.71 -6.78 2.41
CA VAL A 293 0.15 -7.04 1.07
C VAL A 293 -0.49 -5.78 0.48
N GLY A 294 -0.88 -4.81 1.31
CA GLY A 294 -1.49 -3.56 0.88
C GLY A 294 -2.94 -3.74 0.46
N ILE A 295 -3.68 -4.58 1.18
CA ILE A 295 -5.11 -4.85 1.00
C ILE A 295 -5.91 -3.61 1.42
N ALA A 296 -6.98 -3.30 0.71
CA ALA A 296 -7.91 -2.18 0.94
C ALA A 296 -7.37 -0.77 0.68
N PHE A 297 -6.13 -0.63 0.22
CA PHE A 297 -5.57 0.62 -0.29
C PHE A 297 -5.97 0.91 -1.75
N GLY A 298 -6.64 -0.04 -2.44
CA GLY A 298 -7.10 0.14 -3.82
C GLY A 298 -5.98 0.19 -4.86
N SER A 299 -4.72 0.13 -4.44
CA SER A 299 -3.53 0.02 -5.29
C SER A 299 -3.58 -1.25 -6.13
N MET A 300 -3.95 -2.39 -5.52
CA MET A 300 -4.05 -3.68 -6.22
C MET A 300 -5.22 -3.68 -7.23
N ILE A 301 -6.37 -3.10 -6.89
CA ILE A 301 -7.49 -2.87 -7.83
C ILE A 301 -7.02 -2.00 -9.00
N SER A 302 -6.35 -0.88 -8.72
CA SER A 302 -5.86 0.07 -9.74
C SER A 302 -4.83 -0.59 -10.66
N MET A 303 -3.84 -1.30 -10.12
CA MET A 303 -2.84 -2.00 -10.95
C MET A 303 -3.46 -3.10 -11.80
N ALA A 304 -4.39 -3.89 -11.24
CA ALA A 304 -5.07 -4.96 -11.97
C ALA A 304 -6.01 -4.44 -13.06
N SER A 305 -6.55 -3.23 -12.93
CA SER A 305 -7.43 -2.62 -13.94
C SER A 305 -6.76 -2.34 -15.29
N TYR A 306 -5.43 -2.29 -15.32
CA TYR A 306 -4.60 -2.20 -16.53
C TYR A 306 -4.24 -3.58 -17.13
N ASN A 307 -4.66 -4.69 -16.52
CA ASN A 307 -4.44 -6.02 -17.07
C ASN A 307 -5.30 -6.31 -18.30
N LYS A 308 -4.85 -7.29 -19.09
CA LYS A 308 -5.68 -7.92 -20.11
C LYS A 308 -6.77 -8.76 -19.43
N PHE A 309 -7.97 -8.77 -20.01
CA PHE A 309 -9.14 -9.42 -19.41
C PHE A 309 -8.94 -10.92 -19.08
N ASN A 310 -8.18 -11.65 -19.91
CA ASN A 310 -7.91 -13.08 -19.75
C ASN A 310 -6.60 -13.38 -19.01
N ASN A 311 -5.99 -12.41 -18.32
CA ASN A 311 -4.75 -12.65 -17.59
C ASN A 311 -4.99 -13.54 -16.36
N ASN A 312 -4.05 -14.43 -16.05
CA ASN A 312 -4.17 -15.38 -14.95
C ASN A 312 -3.87 -14.72 -13.60
N ILE A 313 -4.89 -14.07 -13.05
CA ILE A 313 -4.86 -13.38 -11.75
C ILE A 313 -4.62 -14.30 -10.54
N LEU A 314 -5.00 -15.59 -10.60
CA LEU A 314 -4.77 -16.51 -9.48
C LEU A 314 -3.28 -16.76 -9.30
N ARG A 315 -2.60 -17.10 -10.40
CA ARG A 315 -1.15 -17.27 -10.41
C ARG A 315 -0.43 -16.00 -9.96
N ASP A 316 -0.88 -14.85 -10.44
CA ASP A 316 -0.23 -13.58 -10.11
C ASP A 316 -0.44 -13.23 -8.61
N SER A 317 -1.62 -13.51 -8.05
CA SER A 317 -1.90 -13.33 -6.61
C SER A 317 -1.01 -14.22 -5.73
N LEU A 318 -0.79 -15.48 -6.15
CA LEU A 318 0.10 -16.41 -5.45
C LEU A 318 1.54 -15.92 -5.49
N ILE A 319 2.05 -15.52 -6.66
CA ILE A 319 3.42 -15.01 -6.80
C ILE A 319 3.62 -13.80 -5.88
N VAL A 320 2.74 -12.79 -5.95
CA VAL A 320 2.86 -11.58 -5.13
C VAL A 320 2.86 -11.91 -3.64
N SER A 321 1.93 -12.75 -3.18
CA SER A 321 1.80 -13.09 -1.75
C SER A 321 3.00 -13.90 -1.21
N PHE A 322 3.46 -14.89 -1.97
CA PHE A 322 4.62 -15.69 -1.58
C PHE A 322 5.91 -14.89 -1.62
N THR A 323 6.14 -14.10 -2.68
CA THR A 323 7.31 -13.23 -2.78
C THR A 323 7.32 -12.19 -1.66
N ASN A 324 6.17 -11.59 -1.34
CA ASN A 324 6.05 -10.67 -0.21
C ASN A 324 6.49 -11.32 1.12
N SER A 325 5.90 -12.48 1.45
CA SER A 325 6.22 -13.20 2.68
C SER A 325 7.65 -13.71 2.73
N PHE A 326 8.17 -14.20 1.60
CA PHE A 326 9.58 -14.60 1.49
C PHE A 326 10.52 -13.42 1.75
N THR A 327 10.19 -12.23 1.23
CA THR A 327 11.03 -11.04 1.45
C THR A 327 11.02 -10.60 2.90
N SER A 328 9.87 -10.65 3.58
CA SER A 328 9.77 -10.41 5.02
C SER A 328 10.67 -11.34 5.83
N LEU A 329 10.66 -12.64 5.51
CA LEU A 329 11.51 -13.63 6.16
C LEU A 329 12.99 -13.38 5.89
N LEU A 330 13.35 -13.14 4.61
CA LEU A 330 14.72 -12.84 4.20
C LEU A 330 15.26 -11.58 4.89
N ALA A 331 14.47 -10.50 4.92
CA ALA A 331 14.80 -9.29 5.63
C ALA A 331 14.94 -9.54 7.13
N GLY A 332 14.08 -10.38 7.73
CA GLY A 332 14.23 -10.84 9.12
C GLY A 332 15.60 -11.46 9.39
N PHE A 333 16.06 -12.40 8.56
CA PHE A 333 17.39 -12.97 8.69
C PHE A 333 18.52 -11.93 8.54
N VAL A 334 18.40 -11.01 7.58
CA VAL A 334 19.39 -9.92 7.37
C VAL A 334 19.45 -8.99 8.57
N ILE A 335 18.31 -8.56 9.10
CA ILE A 335 18.23 -7.66 10.24
C ILE A 335 18.77 -8.33 11.50
N PHE A 336 18.31 -9.54 11.82
CA PHE A 336 18.69 -10.20 13.07
C PHE A 336 20.12 -10.72 13.07
N SER A 337 20.69 -11.12 11.93
CA SER A 337 22.12 -11.44 11.84
C SER A 337 23.00 -10.22 12.16
N ALA A 338 22.62 -9.04 11.66
CA ALA A 338 23.28 -7.77 11.97
C ALA A 338 23.12 -7.37 13.45
N ILE A 339 21.91 -7.48 14.02
CA ILE A 339 21.67 -7.17 15.44
C ILE A 339 22.44 -8.15 16.35
N GLY A 340 22.49 -9.44 16.01
CA GLY A 340 23.25 -10.43 16.76
C GLY A 340 24.75 -10.13 16.80
N TYR A 341 25.30 -9.62 15.69
CA TYR A 341 26.67 -9.12 15.64
C TYR A 341 26.88 -7.91 16.57
N MET A 342 25.96 -6.94 16.57
CA MET A 342 26.06 -5.79 17.48
C MET A 342 25.92 -6.18 18.95
N ALA A 343 25.00 -7.10 19.26
CA ALA A 343 24.86 -7.67 20.60
C ALA A 343 26.16 -8.30 21.09
N HIS A 344 26.87 -9.01 20.22
CA HIS A 344 28.16 -9.63 20.54
C HIS A 344 29.29 -8.61 20.72
N ILE A 345 29.37 -7.57 19.89
CA ILE A 345 30.41 -6.52 20.03
C ILE A 345 30.21 -5.70 21.31
N HIS A 346 28.97 -5.32 21.61
CA HIS A 346 28.66 -4.45 22.74
C HIS A 346 28.40 -5.22 24.05
N ASN A 347 28.42 -6.56 24.02
CA ASN A 347 28.05 -7.43 25.14
C ASN A 347 26.67 -7.07 25.74
N LEU A 348 25.69 -6.83 24.85
CA LEU A 348 24.32 -6.49 25.22
C LEU A 348 23.36 -7.57 24.75
N PRO A 349 22.26 -7.80 25.48
CA PRO A 349 21.21 -8.68 25.00
C PRO A 349 20.54 -8.07 23.76
N VAL A 350 20.12 -8.94 22.83
CA VAL A 350 19.51 -8.55 21.54
C VAL A 350 18.30 -7.63 21.73
N GLU A 351 17.54 -7.84 22.82
CA GLU A 351 16.34 -7.08 23.16
C GLU A 351 16.58 -5.59 23.45
N ASN A 352 17.77 -5.22 23.94
CA ASN A 352 18.10 -3.82 24.25
C ASN A 352 18.53 -3.02 23.01
N ILE A 353 18.75 -3.70 21.89
CA ILE A 353 19.21 -3.09 20.63
C ILE A 353 18.05 -2.95 19.64
N ALA A 354 17.09 -3.88 19.66
CA ALA A 354 15.98 -3.86 18.72
C ALA A 354 14.91 -2.83 19.13
N THR A 355 14.65 -1.86 18.25
CA THR A 355 13.64 -0.80 18.42
C THR A 355 12.51 -0.94 17.40
N ASP A 356 11.30 -0.45 17.71
CA ASP A 356 10.18 -0.40 16.76
C ASP A 356 10.37 0.67 15.67
N GLY A 357 9.71 0.44 14.53
CA GLY A 357 9.47 1.45 13.51
C GLY A 357 10.73 1.97 12.80
N PRO A 358 10.73 3.26 12.40
CA PRO A 358 11.85 3.87 11.67
C PRO A 358 13.20 3.81 12.41
N GLY A 359 13.18 3.74 13.75
CA GLY A 359 14.40 3.66 14.57
C GLY A 359 15.26 2.44 14.24
N LEU A 360 14.65 1.31 13.86
CA LEU A 360 15.41 0.12 13.49
C LEU A 360 16.34 0.36 12.29
N VAL A 361 15.86 1.13 11.33
CA VAL A 361 16.53 1.35 10.05
C VAL A 361 17.36 2.63 10.03
N PHE A 362 16.96 3.65 10.79
CA PHE A 362 17.65 4.96 10.80
C PHE A 362 18.49 5.22 12.06
N VAL A 363 18.42 4.36 13.08
CA VAL A 363 19.29 4.41 14.26
C VAL A 363 20.12 3.15 14.36
N VAL A 364 19.47 1.99 14.53
CA VAL A 364 20.16 0.74 14.84
C VAL A 364 21.02 0.24 13.68
N TYR A 365 20.46 0.20 12.47
CA TYR A 365 21.19 -0.27 11.30
C TYR A 365 22.38 0.60 10.89
N PRO A 366 22.28 1.95 10.86
CA PRO A 366 23.44 2.79 10.60
C PRO A 366 24.58 2.57 11.60
N GLU A 367 24.27 2.29 12.88
CA GLU A 367 25.28 1.89 13.86
C GLU A 367 25.98 0.60 13.41
N VAL A 368 25.23 -0.44 13.06
CA VAL A 368 25.79 -1.73 12.58
C VAL A 368 26.66 -1.49 11.34
N LEU A 369 26.16 -0.74 10.36
CA LEU A 369 26.87 -0.48 9.12
C LEU A 369 28.19 0.26 9.35
N SER A 370 28.28 1.09 10.39
CA SER A 370 29.49 1.84 10.73
C SER A 370 30.62 0.99 11.33
N THR A 371 30.26 -0.16 11.92
CA THR A 371 31.20 -1.12 12.51
C THR A 371 31.60 -2.24 11.55
N MET A 372 30.78 -2.50 10.52
CA MET A 372 31.10 -3.48 9.47
C MET A 372 32.38 -3.11 8.69
N PRO A 373 33.17 -4.12 8.26
CA PRO A 373 34.26 -3.89 7.34
C PRO A 373 33.70 -3.35 6.01
N VAL A 374 34.40 -2.41 5.39
CA VAL A 374 33.99 -1.79 4.10
C VAL A 374 32.65 -1.06 4.21
N PHE A 375 32.42 -0.31 5.30
CA PHE A 375 31.19 0.47 5.52
C PHE A 375 30.84 1.42 4.35
N GLN A 376 31.85 1.92 3.62
CA GLN A 376 31.65 2.79 2.45
C GLN A 376 30.89 2.08 1.31
N LEU A 377 30.88 0.76 1.27
CA LEU A 377 30.09 -0.04 0.33
C LEU A 377 28.69 -0.30 0.89
N TRP A 378 28.61 -0.80 2.13
CA TRP A 378 27.35 -1.29 2.69
C TRP A 378 26.35 -0.19 3.00
N ALA A 379 26.79 0.96 3.52
CA ALA A 379 25.88 2.04 3.90
C ALA A 379 25.15 2.65 2.69
N PRO A 380 25.82 3.08 1.60
CA PRO A 380 25.10 3.59 0.42
C PRO A 380 24.18 2.54 -0.20
N LEU A 381 24.61 1.28 -0.30
CA LEU A 381 23.79 0.21 -0.88
C LEU A 381 22.53 -0.07 -0.04
N PHE A 382 22.64 -0.05 1.28
CA PHE A 382 21.51 -0.24 2.18
C PHE A 382 20.50 0.91 2.05
N PHE A 383 20.93 2.17 2.13
CA PHE A 383 20.01 3.30 2.01
C PHE A 383 19.42 3.46 0.61
N PHE A 384 20.17 3.09 -0.43
CA PHE A 384 19.64 3.04 -1.79
C PHE A 384 18.62 1.89 -1.97
N MET A 385 18.83 0.74 -1.33
CA MET A 385 17.82 -0.33 -1.26
C MET A 385 16.53 0.16 -0.61
N LEU A 386 16.62 0.87 0.53
CA LEU A 386 15.43 1.44 1.20
C LEU A 386 14.71 2.45 0.31
N LEU A 387 15.45 3.26 -0.45
CA LEU A 387 14.86 4.17 -1.43
C LEU A 387 14.07 3.40 -2.50
N CYS A 388 14.61 2.31 -3.06
CA CYS A 388 13.89 1.47 -4.02
C CYS A 388 12.62 0.85 -3.43
N LEU A 389 12.69 0.30 -2.21
CA LEU A 389 11.53 -0.25 -1.50
C LEU A 389 10.45 0.81 -1.20
N GLY A 390 10.86 2.03 -0.85
CA GLY A 390 9.94 3.15 -0.66
C GLY A 390 9.29 3.60 -1.97
N LEU A 391 10.08 3.68 -3.03
CA LEU A 391 9.66 4.19 -4.34
C LEU A 391 8.57 3.31 -4.95
N ASP A 392 8.70 2.00 -4.81
CA ASP A 392 7.74 1.08 -5.40
C ASP A 392 6.35 1.17 -4.76
N SER A 393 6.29 1.28 -3.43
CA SER A 393 5.01 1.52 -2.74
C SER A 393 4.45 2.92 -3.04
N GLN A 394 5.32 3.92 -3.22
CA GLN A 394 4.91 5.30 -3.53
C GLN A 394 4.23 5.42 -4.89
N PHE A 395 4.79 4.84 -5.96
CA PHE A 395 4.13 4.98 -7.26
C PHE A 395 2.73 4.37 -7.25
N ALA A 396 2.54 3.24 -6.56
CA ALA A 396 1.28 2.51 -6.60
C ALA A 396 0.17 3.29 -5.86
N THR A 397 0.51 3.90 -4.72
CA THR A 397 -0.44 4.71 -3.93
C THR A 397 -0.79 6.02 -4.63
N VAL A 398 0.18 6.69 -5.26
CA VAL A 398 -0.09 7.89 -6.08
C VAL A 398 -0.91 7.53 -7.32
N GLU A 399 -0.66 6.37 -7.95
CA GLU A 399 -1.42 5.88 -9.10
C GLU A 399 -2.90 5.65 -8.77
N VAL A 400 -3.26 5.29 -7.52
CA VAL A 400 -4.68 5.20 -7.10
C VAL A 400 -5.40 6.53 -7.28
N ALA A 401 -4.80 7.62 -6.81
CA ALA A 401 -5.39 8.95 -6.90
C ALA A 401 -5.43 9.45 -8.35
N ILE A 402 -4.35 9.22 -9.12
CA ILE A 402 -4.31 9.55 -10.55
C ILE A 402 -5.38 8.77 -11.32
N THR A 403 -5.51 7.46 -11.07
CA THR A 403 -6.50 6.60 -11.73
C THR A 403 -7.92 7.06 -11.40
N PHE A 404 -8.19 7.42 -10.15
CA PHE A 404 -9.49 7.97 -9.78
C PHE A 404 -9.84 9.25 -10.55
N ILE A 405 -8.93 10.22 -10.63
CA ILE A 405 -9.16 11.47 -11.36
C ILE A 405 -9.35 11.21 -12.85
N LYS A 406 -8.58 10.27 -13.42
CA LYS A 406 -8.73 9.87 -14.84
C LYS A 406 -10.09 9.23 -15.11
N ASP A 407 -10.56 8.36 -14.22
CA ASP A 407 -11.85 7.68 -14.39
C ASP A 407 -13.05 8.61 -14.14
N GLU A 408 -13.01 9.47 -13.12
CA GLU A 408 -14.14 10.37 -12.77
C GLU A 408 -14.19 11.61 -13.67
N PHE A 409 -13.04 12.23 -13.92
CA PHE A 409 -12.95 13.56 -14.55
C PHE A 409 -12.16 13.58 -15.86
N GLY A 410 -11.82 12.42 -16.42
CA GLY A 410 -10.95 12.27 -17.59
C GLY A 410 -11.20 13.30 -18.71
N PRO A 411 -12.41 13.39 -19.29
CA PRO A 411 -12.69 14.34 -20.38
C PRO A 411 -12.51 15.82 -20.00
N GLN A 412 -12.79 16.19 -18.74
CA GLN A 412 -12.68 17.56 -18.24
C GLN A 412 -11.22 17.92 -17.95
N VAL A 413 -10.49 17.01 -17.30
CA VAL A 413 -9.09 17.18 -16.91
C VAL A 413 -8.17 17.15 -18.13
N LEU A 414 -8.36 16.21 -19.06
CA LEU A 414 -7.58 16.16 -20.31
C LEU A 414 -7.83 17.39 -21.19
N ARG A 415 -9.00 18.02 -21.11
CA ARG A 415 -9.27 19.30 -21.80
C ARG A 415 -8.49 20.46 -21.17
N PHE A 416 -8.35 20.50 -19.85
CA PHE A 416 -7.66 21.59 -19.14
C PHE A 416 -6.13 21.43 -19.14
N LEU A 417 -5.63 20.26 -18.72
CA LEU A 417 -4.20 19.99 -18.56
C LEU A 417 -3.51 19.61 -19.88
N LYS A 418 -4.28 19.25 -20.92
CA LYS A 418 -3.83 18.82 -22.27
C LYS A 418 -2.93 17.58 -22.31
N ARG A 419 -2.27 17.19 -21.21
CA ARG A 419 -1.36 16.03 -21.10
C ARG A 419 -1.51 15.33 -19.75
N GLU A 420 -1.50 14.00 -19.75
CA GLU A 420 -1.54 13.18 -18.52
C GLU A 420 -0.33 13.40 -17.62
N GLU A 421 0.83 13.72 -18.19
CA GLU A 421 2.06 14.03 -17.46
C GLU A 421 1.87 15.21 -16.49
N LEU A 422 1.08 16.22 -16.89
CA LEU A 422 0.80 17.39 -16.06
C LEU A 422 -0.14 17.05 -14.90
N LEU A 423 -1.08 16.12 -15.08
CA LEU A 423 -1.91 15.62 -13.99
C LEU A 423 -1.03 14.97 -12.92
N THR A 424 -0.10 14.12 -13.35
CA THR A 424 0.85 13.47 -12.45
C THR A 424 1.69 14.51 -11.69
N LEU A 425 2.18 15.55 -12.38
CA LEU A 425 2.93 16.64 -11.74
C LEU A 425 2.09 17.38 -10.69
N VAL A 426 0.83 17.70 -10.99
CA VAL A 426 -0.08 18.35 -10.05
C VAL A 426 -0.31 17.49 -8.81
N MET A 427 -0.56 16.19 -9.00
CA MET A 427 -0.76 15.27 -7.88
C MET A 427 0.50 15.14 -7.00
N CYS A 428 1.69 15.01 -7.60
CA CYS A 428 2.94 15.03 -6.86
C CYS A 428 3.17 16.38 -6.14
N SER A 429 2.79 17.49 -6.76
CA SER A 429 2.93 18.83 -6.15
C SER A 429 2.00 19.00 -4.94
N ILE A 430 0.76 18.51 -5.02
CA ILE A 430 -0.16 18.51 -3.86
C ILE A 430 0.40 17.59 -2.77
N GLY A 431 0.87 16.39 -3.13
CA GLY A 431 1.47 15.46 -2.17
C GLY A 431 2.71 16.05 -1.47
N PHE A 432 3.54 16.79 -2.21
CA PHE A 432 4.67 17.55 -1.67
C PHE A 432 4.24 18.59 -0.65
N LEU A 433 3.26 19.43 -0.98
CA LEU A 433 2.78 20.49 -0.08
C LEU A 433 2.20 19.91 1.22
N LEU A 434 1.45 18.81 1.12
CA LEU A 434 0.90 18.10 2.28
C LEU A 434 1.97 17.34 3.09
N GLY A 435 3.12 17.05 2.49
CA GLY A 435 4.27 16.44 3.18
C GLY A 435 5.07 17.43 4.05
N ILE A 436 4.98 18.75 3.80
CA ILE A 436 5.80 19.77 4.50
C ILE A 436 5.73 19.70 6.04
N PRO A 437 4.57 19.49 6.69
CA PRO A 437 4.50 19.41 8.16
C PRO A 437 5.44 18.36 8.77
N HIS A 438 5.73 17.30 8.02
CA HIS A 438 6.53 16.15 8.45
C HIS A 438 8.04 16.36 8.36
N VAL A 439 8.49 17.42 7.68
CA VAL A 439 9.92 17.81 7.59
C VAL A 439 10.24 19.01 8.49
N THR A 440 9.35 19.32 9.44
CA THR A 440 9.66 20.24 10.53
C THR A 440 10.53 19.56 11.58
N LYS A 441 11.16 20.33 12.47
CA LYS A 441 11.98 19.74 13.55
C LYS A 441 11.17 18.90 14.54
N GLY A 442 9.85 19.07 14.60
CA GLY A 442 8.91 18.17 15.30
C GLY A 442 8.17 17.20 14.38
N GLY A 443 8.63 17.05 13.14
CA GLY A 443 7.91 16.35 12.07
C GLY A 443 7.67 14.87 12.33
N ILE A 444 8.50 14.22 13.18
CA ILE A 444 8.31 12.83 13.57
C ILE A 444 7.05 12.59 14.37
N TYR A 445 6.68 13.53 15.25
CA TYR A 445 5.46 13.39 16.04
C TYR A 445 4.24 13.47 15.13
N VAL A 446 4.28 14.36 14.14
CA VAL A 446 3.24 14.45 13.10
C VAL A 446 3.20 13.17 12.26
N PHE A 447 4.35 12.68 11.82
CA PHE A 447 4.49 11.44 11.06
C PHE A 447 3.91 10.24 11.82
N GLN A 448 4.32 10.03 13.07
CA GLN A 448 3.90 8.89 13.88
C GLN A 448 2.41 8.96 14.21
N LEU A 449 1.89 10.15 14.51
CA LEU A 449 0.46 10.38 14.69
C LEU A 449 -0.31 10.00 13.42
N MET A 450 0.11 10.52 12.26
CA MET A 450 -0.57 10.20 10.99
C MET A 450 -0.47 8.72 10.63
N ASP A 451 0.68 8.08 10.84
CA ASP A 451 0.86 6.67 10.52
C ASP A 451 -0.06 5.77 11.36
N HIS A 452 -0.14 6.03 12.67
CA HIS A 452 -1.03 5.27 13.55
C HIS A 452 -2.51 5.40 13.14
N TYR A 453 -3.01 6.63 12.99
CA TYR A 453 -4.42 6.86 12.69
C TYR A 453 -4.82 6.54 11.23
N THR A 454 -3.87 6.53 10.31
CA THR A 454 -4.09 6.19 8.89
C THR A 454 -3.93 4.70 8.66
N ALA A 455 -2.71 4.17 8.79
CA ALA A 455 -2.36 2.80 8.41
C ALA A 455 -2.89 1.72 9.38
N VAL A 456 -3.16 2.08 10.64
CA VAL A 456 -3.72 1.14 11.62
C VAL A 456 -5.22 1.34 11.76
N VAL A 457 -5.68 2.51 12.22
CA VAL A 457 -7.10 2.71 12.54
C VAL A 457 -7.97 2.71 11.28
N SER A 458 -7.71 3.63 10.35
CA SER A 458 -8.59 3.85 9.19
C SER A 458 -8.63 2.66 8.23
N LEU A 459 -7.48 2.01 8.00
CA LEU A 459 -7.36 0.87 7.11
C LEU A 459 -8.24 -0.31 7.56
N MET A 460 -8.38 -0.55 8.87
CA MET A 460 -9.20 -1.67 9.37
C MET A 460 -10.69 -1.47 9.07
N PHE A 461 -11.21 -0.24 9.20
CA PHE A 461 -12.59 0.08 8.82
C PHE A 461 -12.80 -0.11 7.32
N LEU A 462 -11.88 0.39 6.50
CA LEU A 462 -11.93 0.24 5.04
C LEU A 462 -11.92 -1.22 4.60
N ALA A 463 -10.99 -2.02 5.13
CA ALA A 463 -10.91 -3.44 4.84
C ALA A 463 -12.21 -4.16 5.20
N PHE A 464 -12.82 -3.85 6.35
CA PHE A 464 -14.09 -4.42 6.74
C PHE A 464 -15.21 -4.09 5.75
N PHE A 465 -15.42 -2.80 5.44
CA PHE A 465 -16.49 -2.40 4.54
C PHE A 465 -16.28 -2.86 3.10
N GLU A 466 -15.04 -2.93 2.61
CA GLU A 466 -14.73 -3.48 1.30
C GLU A 466 -15.07 -4.97 1.22
N VAL A 467 -14.62 -5.76 2.21
CA VAL A 467 -14.89 -7.19 2.26
C VAL A 467 -16.40 -7.46 2.37
N VAL A 468 -17.12 -6.68 3.18
CA VAL A 468 -18.59 -6.77 3.27
C VAL A 468 -19.25 -6.40 1.93
N ALA A 469 -18.80 -5.32 1.28
CA ALA A 469 -19.34 -4.88 -0.01
C ALA A 469 -19.22 -5.96 -1.09
N VAL A 470 -18.04 -6.58 -1.19
CA VAL A 470 -17.74 -7.54 -2.25
C VAL A 470 -18.26 -8.93 -1.91
N CYS A 471 -17.92 -9.45 -0.73
CA CYS A 471 -18.16 -10.85 -0.40
C CYS A 471 -19.61 -11.13 -0.01
N TRP A 472 -20.25 -10.21 0.74
CA TRP A 472 -21.60 -10.41 1.26
C TRP A 472 -22.67 -9.68 0.45
N ILE A 473 -22.50 -8.38 0.15
CA ILE A 473 -23.54 -7.62 -0.57
C ILE A 473 -23.55 -7.97 -2.06
N PHE A 474 -22.39 -7.89 -2.72
CA PHE A 474 -22.29 -8.32 -4.12
C PHE A 474 -22.40 -9.83 -4.27
N GLY A 475 -21.79 -10.57 -3.33
CA GLY A 475 -21.98 -12.00 -3.16
C GLY A 475 -20.94 -12.86 -3.88
N VAL A 476 -20.43 -13.86 -3.17
CA VAL A 476 -19.48 -14.87 -3.68
C VAL A 476 -19.93 -15.58 -4.97
N PRO A 477 -21.21 -15.88 -5.22
CA PRO A 477 -21.64 -16.48 -6.49
C PRO A 477 -21.37 -15.58 -7.70
N ARG A 478 -21.61 -14.26 -7.57
CA ARG A 478 -21.37 -13.29 -8.65
C ARG A 478 -19.88 -13.06 -8.85
N LEU A 479 -19.11 -12.95 -7.76
CA LEU A 479 -17.65 -12.90 -7.81
C LEU A 479 -17.06 -14.14 -8.51
N SER A 480 -17.58 -15.32 -8.20
CA SER A 480 -17.17 -16.58 -8.85
C SER A 480 -17.51 -16.58 -10.35
N SER A 481 -18.65 -16.01 -10.75
CA SER A 481 -19.03 -15.87 -12.15
C SER A 481 -18.09 -14.94 -12.90
N ILE A 482 -17.67 -13.83 -12.28
CA ILE A 482 -16.67 -12.90 -12.83
C ILE A 482 -15.34 -13.62 -13.08
N VAL A 483 -14.83 -14.35 -12.09
CA VAL A 483 -13.59 -15.13 -12.23
C VAL A 483 -13.72 -16.17 -13.35
N LYS A 484 -14.86 -16.90 -13.41
CA LYS A 484 -15.13 -17.86 -14.48
C LYS A 484 -15.14 -17.22 -15.86
N ARG A 485 -15.68 -16.01 -16.00
CA ARG A 485 -15.70 -15.26 -17.28
C ARG A 485 -14.30 -14.84 -17.73
N MET A 486 -13.39 -14.53 -16.80
CA MET A 486 -12.02 -14.12 -17.13
C MET A 486 -11.08 -15.30 -17.37
N GLN A 487 -11.21 -16.39 -16.59
CA GLN A 487 -10.26 -17.51 -16.61
C GLN A 487 -10.82 -18.79 -17.24
N GLY A 488 -12.11 -18.83 -17.58
CA GLY A 488 -12.82 -20.03 -18.04
C GLY A 488 -13.24 -20.98 -16.92
N ASN A 489 -12.49 -21.00 -15.81
CA ASN A 489 -12.72 -21.89 -14.68
C ASN A 489 -13.29 -21.17 -13.46
N ASN A 490 -14.11 -21.90 -12.71
CA ASN A 490 -14.62 -21.44 -11.42
C ASN A 490 -13.48 -21.37 -10.38
N PRO A 491 -13.50 -20.39 -9.45
CA PRO A 491 -12.56 -20.39 -8.34
C PRO A 491 -12.77 -21.62 -7.46
N ASN A 492 -11.67 -22.16 -6.92
CA ASN A 492 -11.68 -23.32 -6.04
C ASN A 492 -12.60 -23.07 -4.81
N ILE A 493 -13.19 -24.14 -4.27
CA ILE A 493 -14.06 -24.09 -3.08
C ILE A 493 -13.36 -23.43 -1.90
N TYR A 494 -12.06 -23.63 -1.77
CA TYR A 494 -11.21 -22.96 -0.79
C TYR A 494 -11.36 -21.42 -0.81
N PHE A 495 -11.21 -20.79 -1.98
CA PHE A 495 -11.35 -19.33 -2.11
C PHE A 495 -12.79 -18.87 -1.83
N ARG A 496 -13.78 -19.66 -2.24
CA ARG A 496 -15.19 -19.36 -1.99
C ARG A 496 -15.51 -19.38 -0.50
N VAL A 497 -14.99 -20.36 0.25
CA VAL A 497 -15.16 -20.45 1.71
C VAL A 497 -14.42 -19.30 2.41
N CYS A 498 -13.22 -18.95 1.95
CA CYS A 498 -12.48 -17.80 2.47
C CYS A 498 -13.28 -16.50 2.30
N TRP A 499 -13.77 -16.22 1.09
CA TRP A 499 -14.57 -15.03 0.83
C TRP A 499 -15.91 -15.03 1.55
N LEU A 500 -16.60 -16.17 1.61
CA LEU A 500 -17.93 -16.22 2.22
C LEU A 500 -17.89 -16.07 3.73
N LEU A 501 -16.92 -16.71 4.40
CA LEU A 501 -16.93 -16.90 5.84
C LEU A 501 -15.62 -16.43 6.50
N LEU A 502 -14.48 -17.00 6.11
CA LEU A 502 -13.25 -16.83 6.89
C LEU A 502 -12.73 -15.38 6.87
N SER A 503 -12.57 -14.78 5.70
CA SER A 503 -12.02 -13.44 5.57
C SER A 503 -12.94 -12.37 6.19
N PRO A 504 -14.28 -12.35 5.95
CA PRO A 504 -15.17 -11.41 6.62
C PRO A 504 -15.18 -11.55 8.15
N LEU A 505 -15.24 -12.77 8.68
CA LEU A 505 -15.23 -12.99 10.13
C LEU A 505 -13.90 -12.59 10.76
N LEU A 506 -12.78 -12.93 10.14
CA LEU A 506 -11.45 -12.56 10.64
C LEU A 506 -11.27 -11.03 10.62
N VAL A 507 -11.65 -10.36 9.53
CA VAL A 507 -11.60 -8.89 9.46
C VAL A 507 -12.52 -8.24 10.50
N LEU A 508 -13.72 -8.79 10.73
CA LEU A 508 -14.60 -8.34 11.80
C LEU A 508 -13.96 -8.51 13.18
N CYS A 509 -13.36 -9.67 13.46
CA CYS A 509 -12.65 -9.92 14.72
C CYS A 509 -11.49 -8.93 14.91
N ILE A 510 -10.70 -8.67 13.87
CA ILE A 510 -9.59 -7.71 13.91
C ILE A 510 -10.11 -6.30 14.18
N LEU A 511 -11.20 -5.89 13.53
CA LEU A 511 -11.82 -4.59 13.74
C LEU A 511 -12.31 -4.43 15.18
N ILE A 512 -13.02 -5.44 15.72
CA ILE A 512 -13.50 -5.43 17.10
C ILE A 512 -12.31 -5.35 18.07
N SER A 513 -11.29 -6.19 17.89
CA SER A 513 -10.10 -6.17 18.73
C SER A 513 -9.33 -4.85 18.65
N SER A 514 -9.25 -4.23 17.45
CA SER A 514 -8.62 -2.91 17.27
C SER A 514 -9.35 -1.82 18.06
N ILE A 515 -10.69 -1.91 18.16
CA ILE A 515 -11.50 -0.98 18.95
C ILE A 515 -11.38 -1.27 20.46
N VAL A 516 -11.41 -2.54 20.86
CA VAL A 516 -11.39 -2.95 22.28
C VAL A 516 -10.01 -2.70 22.92
N TYR A 517 -8.93 -3.01 22.20
CA TYR A 517 -7.55 -2.84 22.66
C TYR A 517 -6.91 -1.57 22.09
N TYR A 518 -7.73 -0.56 21.81
CA TYR A 518 -7.23 0.73 21.33
C TYR A 518 -6.29 1.34 22.37
N THR A 519 -5.10 1.71 21.90
CA THR A 519 -4.09 2.43 22.69
C THR A 519 -3.77 3.73 21.97
N PRO A 520 -3.70 4.87 22.70
CA PRO A 520 -3.28 6.13 22.10
C PRO A 520 -1.90 6.01 21.44
N ALA A 521 -1.68 6.83 20.42
CA ALA A 521 -0.37 6.94 19.79
C ALA A 521 0.67 7.34 20.84
N HIS A 522 1.85 6.74 20.78
CA HIS A 522 3.01 7.08 21.60
C HIS A 522 4.27 7.04 20.74
N TYR A 523 5.30 7.79 21.15
CA TYR A 523 6.60 7.79 20.49
C TYR A 523 7.71 7.72 21.54
N GLY A 524 8.33 6.55 21.69
CA GLY A 524 9.23 6.30 22.82
C GLY A 524 8.50 6.52 24.14
N GLU A 525 9.07 7.36 25.01
CA GLU A 525 8.45 7.76 26.28
C GLU A 525 7.47 8.93 26.15
N TYR A 526 7.39 9.58 24.98
CA TYR A 526 6.50 10.71 24.77
C TYR A 526 5.05 10.25 24.56
N SER A 527 4.16 10.81 25.38
CA SER A 527 2.70 10.62 25.29
C SER A 527 2.06 11.84 24.64
N TYR A 528 1.18 11.62 23.67
CA TYR A 528 0.54 12.71 22.95
C TYR A 528 -0.50 13.43 23.81
N PRO A 529 -0.62 14.77 23.71
CA PRO A 529 -1.68 15.50 24.38
C PRO A 529 -3.04 15.19 23.73
N GLY A 530 -4.12 15.28 24.50
CA GLY A 530 -5.47 14.93 24.03
C GLY A 530 -5.96 15.72 22.80
N TRP A 531 -5.46 16.94 22.57
CA TRP A 531 -5.76 17.68 21.33
C TRP A 531 -5.12 17.04 20.10
N ALA A 532 -3.91 16.45 20.23
CA ALA A 532 -3.24 15.76 19.13
C ALA A 532 -3.93 14.44 18.81
N GLU A 533 -4.43 13.73 19.82
CA GLU A 533 -5.31 12.58 19.61
C GLU A 533 -6.59 12.98 18.85
N ALA A 534 -7.22 14.10 19.22
CA ALA A 534 -8.39 14.61 18.50
C ALA A 534 -8.06 14.92 17.02
N VAL A 535 -6.88 15.48 16.74
CA VAL A 535 -6.38 15.67 15.36
C VAL A 535 -6.21 14.33 14.65
N GLY A 536 -5.62 13.33 15.31
CA GLY A 536 -5.49 11.97 14.77
C GLY A 536 -6.83 11.35 14.38
N TRP A 537 -7.84 11.45 15.25
CA TRP A 537 -9.20 11.02 14.94
C TRP A 537 -9.83 11.81 13.78
N CYS A 538 -9.56 13.11 13.68
CA CYS A 538 -10.00 13.90 12.52
C CYS A 538 -9.38 13.38 11.22
N VAL A 539 -8.09 13.04 11.22
CA VAL A 539 -7.41 12.42 10.06
C VAL A 539 -8.08 11.09 9.68
N SER A 540 -8.40 10.23 10.66
CA SER A 540 -9.12 9.00 10.36
C SER A 540 -10.51 9.26 9.77
N LEU A 541 -11.26 10.20 10.33
CA LEU A 541 -12.61 10.55 9.88
C LEU A 541 -12.63 11.14 8.46
N VAL A 542 -11.60 11.88 8.04
CA VAL A 542 -11.47 12.42 6.67
C VAL A 542 -11.59 11.31 5.61
N SER A 543 -11.11 10.09 5.91
CA SER A 543 -11.28 8.93 5.04
C SER A 543 -12.61 8.19 5.30
N ILE A 544 -12.93 7.88 6.56
CA ILE A 544 -14.06 7.00 6.90
C ILE A 544 -15.42 7.64 6.57
N ILE A 545 -15.55 8.97 6.65
CA ILE A 545 -16.83 9.68 6.46
C ILE A 545 -17.44 9.46 5.07
N TRP A 546 -16.64 9.14 4.06
CA TRP A 546 -17.13 8.89 2.71
C TRP A 546 -17.98 7.63 2.60
N ILE A 547 -17.83 6.67 3.52
CA ILE A 547 -18.61 5.43 3.54
C ILE A 547 -20.11 5.74 3.80
N PRO A 548 -20.50 6.37 4.94
CA PRO A 548 -21.89 6.75 5.16
C PRO A 548 -22.38 7.83 4.18
N LEU A 549 -21.55 8.81 3.81
CA LEU A 549 -21.96 9.85 2.86
C LEU A 549 -22.29 9.27 1.48
N GLY A 550 -21.48 8.34 0.99
CA GLY A 550 -21.73 7.62 -0.28
C GLY A 550 -23.03 6.83 -0.24
N ALA A 551 -23.29 6.12 0.87
CA ALA A 551 -24.55 5.39 1.06
C ALA A 551 -25.76 6.33 1.08
N ILE A 552 -25.70 7.44 1.82
CA ILE A 552 -26.78 8.44 1.89
C ILE A 552 -27.03 9.08 0.52
N GLN A 553 -25.96 9.41 -0.22
CA GLN A 553 -26.06 9.98 -1.56
C GLN A 553 -26.77 9.03 -2.53
N GLU A 554 -26.43 7.74 -2.50
CA GLU A 554 -27.05 6.75 -3.38
C GLU A 554 -28.52 6.52 -3.04
N ILE A 555 -28.85 6.43 -1.73
CA ILE A 555 -30.23 6.29 -1.27
C ILE A 555 -31.08 7.49 -1.70
N LYS A 556 -30.55 8.72 -1.61
CA LYS A 556 -31.27 9.94 -2.02
C LYS A 556 -31.46 10.05 -3.54
N ARG A 557 -30.56 9.48 -4.35
CA ARG A 557 -30.63 9.57 -5.82
C ARG A 557 -31.66 8.62 -6.42
N HIS A 558 -31.93 7.49 -5.77
CA HIS A 558 -32.91 6.52 -6.24
C HIS A 558 -34.31 6.78 -5.67
N LYS A 559 -35.30 6.96 -6.55
CA LYS A 559 -36.72 7.11 -6.17
C LYS A 559 -37.35 5.73 -5.94
N GLY A 560 -37.79 5.43 -4.71
CA GLY A 560 -38.47 4.18 -4.33
C GLY A 560 -38.55 4.00 -2.81
N SER A 561 -39.17 2.91 -2.34
CA SER A 561 -39.10 2.52 -0.91
C SER A 561 -37.67 2.09 -0.54
N LEU A 562 -37.26 2.21 0.73
CA LEU A 562 -35.90 1.84 1.17
C LEU A 562 -35.49 0.42 0.74
N LEU A 563 -36.43 -0.53 0.75
CA LEU A 563 -36.20 -1.90 0.30
C LEU A 563 -35.97 -1.98 -1.22
N GLN A 564 -36.71 -1.19 -2.00
CA GLN A 564 -36.61 -1.16 -3.46
C GLN A 564 -35.36 -0.42 -3.93
N VAL A 565 -34.94 0.61 -3.20
CA VAL A 565 -33.70 1.35 -3.44
C VAL A 565 -32.47 0.51 -3.08
N SER A 566 -32.53 -0.28 -2.00
CA SER A 566 -31.44 -1.21 -1.62
C SER A 566 -31.30 -2.42 -2.54
N THR A 567 -32.32 -2.76 -3.35
CA THR A 567 -32.34 -3.95 -4.22
C THR A 567 -32.36 -3.62 -5.71
N SER A 568 -32.51 -2.35 -6.10
CA SER A 568 -32.51 -1.96 -7.51
C SER A 568 -31.12 -2.15 -8.10
N PRO A 569 -30.93 -3.03 -9.10
CA PRO A 569 -29.69 -3.06 -9.85
C PRO A 569 -29.55 -1.72 -10.54
N GLY A 570 -28.54 -0.93 -10.15
CA GLY A 570 -28.28 0.38 -10.75
C GLY A 570 -28.35 0.27 -12.27
N ASN A 571 -29.06 1.20 -12.92
CA ASN A 571 -29.27 1.30 -14.37
C ASN A 571 -27.96 1.59 -15.15
N HIS A 572 -26.83 1.05 -14.72
CA HIS A 572 -25.62 0.92 -15.51
C HIS A 572 -25.60 -0.49 -16.11
N VAL A 573 -26.14 -0.55 -17.33
CA VAL A 573 -26.03 -1.60 -18.36
C VAL A 573 -24.87 -2.58 -18.11
N TYR A 574 -25.18 -3.88 -18.00
CA TYR A 574 -24.40 -5.06 -18.43
C TYR A 574 -24.75 -6.38 -17.69
N PHE A 575 -25.66 -6.38 -16.72
CA PHE A 575 -26.06 -7.62 -16.02
C PHE A 575 -27.43 -8.22 -16.42
N SER A 576 -28.16 -7.62 -17.35
CA SER A 576 -29.44 -8.17 -17.84
C SER A 576 -29.23 -9.08 -19.05
N GLY A 577 -28.75 -10.29 -18.79
CA GLY A 577 -28.71 -11.37 -19.78
C GLY A 577 -28.51 -12.69 -19.06
N MET A 578 -29.55 -13.53 -19.04
CA MET A 578 -29.67 -14.85 -18.40
C MET A 578 -30.17 -14.87 -16.94
N THR A 579 -31.46 -14.61 -16.76
CA THR A 579 -32.25 -15.19 -15.67
C THR A 579 -33.48 -15.98 -16.14
N ASN A 580 -33.76 -16.07 -17.45
CA ASN A 580 -34.86 -16.89 -17.96
C ASN A 580 -34.36 -17.94 -18.95
N LYS A 581 -34.05 -19.14 -18.44
CA LYS A 581 -34.23 -20.46 -19.10
C LYS A 581 -33.67 -21.57 -18.19
N VAL A 582 -34.31 -21.77 -17.03
CA VAL A 582 -34.32 -23.07 -16.34
C VAL A 582 -35.72 -23.20 -15.73
N SER A 583 -36.69 -23.56 -16.57
CA SER A 583 -38.01 -24.07 -16.16
C SER A 583 -38.81 -24.43 -17.42
N ALA A 584 -38.57 -25.62 -17.93
CA ALA A 584 -39.48 -26.52 -18.66
C ALA A 584 -38.65 -27.71 -19.14
#